data_AF-A0A935NYE7-F1
#
_entry.id   AF-A0A935NYE7-F1
#
_cell.length_a   1.000
_cell.length_b   1.000
_cell.length_c   1.000
_cell.angle_alpha   90.00
_cell.angle_beta   90.00
_cell.angle_gamma   90.00
#
_symmetry.space_group_name_H-M   'P 1'
#
loop_
_entity.id
_entity.type
_entity.pdbx_description
1 polymer ?
#
loop_
_entity_poly.entity_id
_entity_poly.type
_entity_poly.pdbx_seq_one_letter_code
_entity_poly.pdbx_strand_id
1 'polypeptide(L)'
;MQRLPCLALLLVAVGCGGKARPASSSGTGASSAVPIPDGPPCPDASSVAIAVVHQPSAGAPGGWHLPLANRASTETTARYQVLDAAAAAAAAIPAPPAKLWLMTGGTLCEATPGPWYSDVVIDGPANEVLGVQLSTKCPVPGSEQPQQALALAAEVAPAGCVAISPRPVAGRVGEEQGGRWSLLPQSTRMPPAVEAALPKKDCAAPCETLWTVAQVDFAGKPIAWDVAMEWLHVDPAQPDACQWASEGDGGVLVASPAGAVRVADDHAVSPLHLGAVLADRAGAKVLVLEHIGEYSTFDLGAAGAKLARHLRWVVPNEELYAGDRKLGPYCGP
;
A
#
# COMPACT_ATOMS: atom_id res chain seq x y z
N MET A 1 0.28 -57.40 -1.06
CA MET A 1 -0.79 -56.56 -0.48
C MET A 1 -0.15 -55.66 0.57
N GLN A 2 0.22 -54.43 0.20
CA GLN A 2 0.75 -53.43 1.12
C GLN A 2 0.13 -52.09 0.71
N ARG A 3 -0.62 -51.51 1.65
CA ARG A 3 -1.42 -50.29 1.46
C ARG A 3 -0.50 -49.08 1.65
N LEU A 4 -0.40 -48.24 0.63
CA LEU A 4 0.17 -46.89 0.72
C LEU A 4 -0.87 -45.96 1.39
N PRO A 5 -0.49 -45.11 2.36
CA PRO A 5 -1.38 -44.07 2.86
C PRO A 5 -1.43 -42.90 1.87
N CYS A 6 -2.66 -42.52 1.49
CA CYS A 6 -2.97 -41.30 0.78
C CYS A 6 -2.44 -40.08 1.53
N LEU A 7 -1.51 -39.33 0.93
CA LEU A 7 -1.27 -37.94 1.29
C LEU A 7 -2.41 -37.12 0.69
N ALA A 8 -3.27 -36.56 1.55
CA ALA A 8 -4.27 -35.58 1.14
C ALA A 8 -3.56 -34.28 0.78
N LEU A 9 -3.45 -33.97 -0.52
CA LEU A 9 -3.22 -32.61 -0.99
C LEU A 9 -4.47 -31.79 -0.63
N LEU A 10 -4.39 -31.02 0.46
CA LEU A 10 -5.30 -29.90 0.67
C LEU A 10 -4.88 -28.78 -0.29
N LEU A 11 -5.47 -28.80 -1.48
CA LEU A 11 -5.64 -27.62 -2.32
C LEU A 11 -6.54 -26.64 -1.55
N VAL A 12 -5.92 -25.69 -0.84
CA VAL A 12 -6.64 -24.52 -0.36
C VAL A 12 -6.87 -23.66 -1.59
N ALA A 13 -8.10 -23.72 -2.11
CA ALA A 13 -8.60 -22.73 -3.04
C ALA A 13 -8.41 -21.36 -2.39
N VAL A 14 -7.57 -20.52 -3.00
CA VAL A 14 -7.44 -19.10 -2.68
C VAL A 14 -8.76 -18.48 -3.11
N GLY A 15 -9.72 -18.47 -2.19
CA GLY A 15 -10.97 -17.75 -2.37
C GLY A 15 -10.65 -16.27 -2.51
N CYS A 16 -11.04 -15.70 -3.64
CA CYS A 16 -11.17 -14.27 -3.88
C CYS A 16 -11.87 -13.60 -2.69
N GLY A 17 -11.07 -13.10 -1.75
CA GLY A 17 -11.51 -12.44 -0.53
C GLY A 17 -11.72 -10.96 -0.78
N GLY A 18 -12.84 -10.62 -1.40
CA GLY A 18 -13.63 -9.42 -1.10
C GLY A 18 -12.91 -8.08 -1.13
N LYS A 19 -13.06 -7.38 -2.27
CA LYS A 19 -13.12 -5.91 -2.34
C LYS A 19 -14.01 -5.37 -1.21
N ALA A 20 -13.42 -4.89 -0.13
CA ALA A 20 -14.07 -3.92 0.73
C ALA A 20 -13.81 -2.53 0.14
N ARG A 21 -14.57 -2.16 -0.91
CA ARG A 21 -14.72 -0.74 -1.27
C ARG A 21 -15.86 -0.18 -0.42
N PRO A 22 -15.62 0.59 0.65
CA PRO A 22 -16.71 1.30 1.29
C PRO A 22 -17.17 2.43 0.37
N ALA A 23 -18.26 2.19 -0.36
CA ALA A 23 -19.06 3.23 -0.98
C ALA A 23 -19.93 3.89 0.11
N SER A 24 -19.59 5.15 0.40
CA SER A 24 -20.40 6.20 1.01
C SER A 24 -21.20 5.90 2.29
N SER A 25 -20.82 6.55 3.39
CA SER A 25 -21.82 7.21 4.23
C SER A 25 -21.82 8.69 3.87
N SER A 26 -22.97 9.15 3.38
CA SER A 26 -23.29 10.56 3.12
C SER A 26 -23.45 11.30 4.46
N GLY A 27 -22.34 11.54 5.13
CA GLY A 27 -22.25 12.52 6.19
C GLY A 27 -21.51 13.74 5.67
N THR A 28 -22.10 14.92 5.82
CA THR A 28 -21.38 16.20 5.76
C THR A 28 -20.43 16.22 6.97
N GLY A 29 -19.39 15.41 6.91
CA GLY A 29 -18.43 15.23 7.99
C GLY A 29 -17.57 16.48 8.03
N ALA A 30 -17.87 17.36 8.99
CA ALA A 30 -16.88 18.31 9.46
C ALA A 30 -15.55 17.54 9.62
N SER A 31 -14.51 17.99 8.92
CA SER A 31 -13.16 17.47 9.07
C SER A 31 -12.81 17.56 10.55
N SER A 32 -12.98 16.46 11.29
CA SER A 32 -12.51 16.38 12.66
C SER A 32 -11.01 16.43 12.53
N ALA A 33 -10.44 17.58 12.86
CA ALA A 33 -9.00 17.76 12.86
C ALA A 33 -8.40 16.64 13.71
N VAL A 34 -7.50 15.85 13.11
CA VAL A 34 -6.79 14.79 13.84
C VAL A 34 -6.02 15.48 14.98
N PRO A 35 -6.33 15.18 16.25
CA PRO A 35 -5.64 15.80 17.36
C PRO A 35 -4.17 15.38 17.35
N ILE A 36 -3.26 16.35 17.42
CA ILE A 36 -1.81 16.10 17.44
C ILE A 36 -1.31 16.11 18.89
N PRO A 37 -0.83 14.98 19.43
CA PRO A 37 -0.34 14.92 20.79
C PRO A 37 0.86 15.85 21.03
N ASP A 38 1.10 16.18 22.31
CA ASP A 38 2.40 16.70 22.75
C ASP A 38 3.45 15.59 22.67
N GLY A 39 4.65 15.89 22.16
CA GLY A 39 5.76 14.96 22.19
C GLY A 39 6.83 15.22 21.12
N PRO A 40 7.86 14.35 21.06
CA PRO A 40 8.86 14.40 20.00
C PRO A 40 8.21 14.30 18.61
N PRO A 41 8.69 15.04 17.60
CA PRO A 41 8.07 15.16 16.29
C PRO A 41 8.20 13.89 15.45
N CYS A 42 7.61 13.91 14.25
CA CYS A 42 7.87 12.84 13.27
C CYS A 42 9.36 12.80 12.89
N PRO A 43 9.93 11.60 12.68
CA PRO A 43 11.25 11.49 12.07
C PRO A 43 11.19 11.91 10.59
N ASP A 44 12.38 12.17 10.02
CA ASP A 44 12.52 12.42 8.58
C ASP A 44 12.11 11.18 7.77
N ALA A 45 11.71 11.38 6.50
CA ALA A 45 11.20 10.29 5.67
C ALA A 45 12.21 9.14 5.48
N SER A 46 13.52 9.44 5.43
CA SER A 46 14.58 8.42 5.34
C SER A 46 14.62 7.45 6.52
N SER A 47 14.04 7.84 7.65
CA SER A 47 13.94 7.07 8.90
C SER A 47 12.58 6.39 9.06
N VAL A 48 11.73 6.41 8.02
CA VAL A 48 10.46 5.69 7.97
C VAL A 48 10.64 4.44 7.10
N ALA A 49 10.02 3.34 7.51
CA ALA A 49 9.95 2.07 6.78
C ALA A 49 8.58 1.43 7.00
N ILE A 50 8.29 0.34 6.27
CA ILE A 50 7.11 -0.50 6.52
C ILE A 50 7.58 -1.81 7.13
N ALA A 51 7.03 -2.15 8.31
CA ALA A 51 7.12 -3.48 8.88
C ALA A 51 5.88 -4.31 8.47
N VAL A 52 6.06 -5.60 8.28
CA VAL A 52 5.01 -6.52 7.83
C VAL A 52 4.81 -7.63 8.84
N VAL A 53 3.56 -8.07 9.00
CA VAL A 53 3.23 -9.25 9.78
C VAL A 53 3.39 -10.49 8.90
N HIS A 54 4.25 -11.41 9.32
CA HIS A 54 4.26 -12.76 8.77
C HIS A 54 3.34 -13.63 9.61
N GLN A 55 2.44 -14.36 8.94
CA GLN A 55 1.73 -15.45 9.59
C GLN A 55 2.72 -16.62 9.77
N PRO A 56 2.61 -17.37 10.87
CA PRO A 56 3.48 -18.52 11.09
C PRO A 56 3.27 -19.54 9.96
N SER A 57 4.36 -19.98 9.33
CA SER A 57 4.37 -20.97 8.25
C SER A 57 5.46 -22.02 8.48
N ALA A 58 5.62 -22.96 7.54
CA ALA A 58 6.62 -24.04 7.67
C ALA A 58 8.05 -23.47 7.69
N GLY A 59 8.57 -23.22 8.89
CA GLY A 59 9.91 -22.71 9.14
C GLY A 59 9.99 -21.19 9.42
N ALA A 60 8.95 -20.41 9.12
CA ALA A 60 8.92 -18.98 9.43
C ALA A 60 8.15 -18.72 10.74
N PRO A 61 8.78 -18.06 11.75
CA PRO A 61 8.05 -17.63 12.92
C PRO A 61 7.02 -16.57 12.55
N GLY A 62 5.85 -16.59 13.20
CA GLY A 62 4.88 -15.52 13.05
C GLY A 62 5.32 -14.25 13.79
N GLY A 63 4.87 -13.09 13.31
CA GLY A 63 5.08 -11.81 13.97
C GLY A 63 5.59 -10.71 13.05
N TRP A 64 6.06 -9.62 13.66
CA TRP A 64 6.55 -8.45 12.95
C TRP A 64 7.93 -8.69 12.34
N HIS A 65 8.06 -8.35 11.07
CA HIS A 65 9.29 -8.41 10.30
C HIS A 65 9.55 -7.03 9.68
N LEU A 66 10.81 -6.63 9.61
CA LEU A 66 11.24 -5.44 8.89
C LEU A 66 12.04 -5.87 7.66
N PRO A 67 11.45 -5.83 6.46
CA PRO A 67 12.17 -6.00 5.22
C PRO A 67 13.17 -4.86 5.03
N LEU A 68 14.38 -5.19 4.58
CA LEU A 68 15.48 -4.23 4.38
C LEU A 68 16.04 -4.26 2.96
N ALA A 69 15.91 -5.39 2.27
CA ALA A 69 16.35 -5.57 0.90
C ALA A 69 15.60 -6.73 0.23
N ASN A 70 15.79 -6.87 -1.07
CA ASN A 70 15.47 -8.08 -1.81
C ASN A 70 16.58 -8.45 -2.79
N ARG A 71 16.49 -9.66 -3.34
CA ARG A 71 17.25 -10.07 -4.51
C ARG A 71 16.49 -11.13 -5.30
N ALA A 72 16.82 -11.24 -6.58
CA ALA A 72 16.32 -12.35 -7.39
C ALA A 72 16.75 -13.69 -6.78
N SER A 73 15.82 -14.63 -6.70
CA SER A 73 16.08 -15.99 -6.24
C SER A 73 15.99 -16.96 -7.42
N THR A 74 16.82 -18.00 -7.39
CA THR A 74 16.68 -19.17 -8.29
C THR A 74 16.01 -20.35 -7.58
N GLU A 75 15.66 -20.19 -6.31
CA GLU A 75 15.00 -21.25 -5.55
C GLU A 75 13.55 -21.40 -6.00
N THR A 76 13.13 -22.65 -6.15
CA THR A 76 11.79 -23.03 -6.60
C THR A 76 10.90 -23.52 -5.47
N THR A 77 11.37 -23.45 -4.22
CA THR A 77 10.61 -23.81 -3.02
C THR A 77 10.71 -22.70 -1.97
N ALA A 78 9.58 -22.34 -1.37
CA ALA A 78 9.55 -21.32 -0.34
C ALA A 78 10.42 -21.77 0.83
N ARG A 79 11.26 -20.87 1.33
CA ARG A 79 12.20 -21.19 2.41
C ARG A 79 12.45 -19.97 3.27
N TYR A 80 12.25 -20.16 4.56
CA TYR A 80 12.68 -19.22 5.57
C TYR A 80 14.00 -19.68 6.20
N GLN A 81 14.95 -18.76 6.35
CA GLN A 81 16.23 -19.02 7.00
C GLN A 81 16.61 -17.87 7.93
N VAL A 82 16.96 -18.20 9.18
CA VAL A 82 17.61 -17.25 10.08
C VAL A 82 19.09 -17.17 9.73
N LEU A 83 19.61 -15.95 9.63
CA LEU A 83 21.00 -15.67 9.27
C LEU A 83 21.75 -15.15 10.50
N ASP A 84 22.99 -15.59 10.67
CA ASP A 84 23.92 -14.93 11.59
C ASP A 84 24.45 -13.61 10.98
N ALA A 85 25.17 -12.82 11.78
CA ALA A 85 25.68 -11.52 11.34
C ALA A 85 26.67 -11.64 10.16
N ALA A 86 27.44 -12.73 10.07
CA ALA A 86 28.40 -12.94 8.99
C ALA A 86 27.69 -13.26 7.67
N ALA A 87 26.67 -14.11 7.71
CA ALA A 87 25.82 -14.43 6.57
C ALA A 87 25.01 -13.21 6.11
N ALA A 88 24.46 -12.42 7.03
CA ALA A 88 23.75 -11.19 6.71
C ALA A 88 24.67 -10.15 6.04
N ALA A 89 25.89 -9.98 6.55
CA ALA A 89 26.90 -9.10 5.93
C ALA A 89 27.31 -9.60 4.54
N ALA A 90 27.52 -10.92 4.38
CA ALA A 90 27.85 -11.53 3.08
C ALA A 90 26.71 -11.38 2.05
N ALA A 91 25.45 -11.39 2.51
CA ALA A 91 24.28 -11.11 1.70
C ALA A 91 24.02 -9.61 1.47
N ALA A 92 24.91 -8.73 1.97
CA ALA A 92 24.79 -7.27 1.88
C ALA A 92 23.47 -6.72 2.42
N ILE A 93 22.91 -7.35 3.47
CA ILE A 93 21.70 -6.86 4.11
C ILE A 93 22.03 -5.55 4.85
N PRO A 94 21.31 -4.44 4.60
CA PRO A 94 21.51 -3.21 5.34
C PRO A 94 21.36 -3.41 6.85
N ALA A 95 22.13 -2.68 7.64
CA ALA A 95 21.96 -2.70 9.09
C ALA A 95 20.58 -2.12 9.47
N PRO A 96 19.79 -2.78 10.32
CA PRO A 96 18.55 -2.21 10.80
C PRO A 96 18.82 -1.02 11.74
N PRO A 97 17.90 -0.06 11.86
CA PRO A 97 17.98 0.97 12.89
C PRO A 97 18.00 0.36 14.29
N ALA A 98 18.84 0.88 15.18
CA ALA A 98 19.02 0.30 16.52
C ALA A 98 17.76 0.37 17.39
N LYS A 99 16.92 1.39 17.19
CA LYS A 99 15.63 1.57 17.87
C LYS A 99 14.53 1.84 16.86
N LEU A 100 13.42 1.15 17.03
CA LEU A 100 12.25 1.25 16.18
C LEU A 100 11.00 1.46 17.03
N TRP A 101 10.07 2.23 16.49
CA TRP A 101 8.72 2.36 17.00
C TRP A 101 7.74 1.95 15.91
N LEU A 102 6.93 0.92 16.16
CA LEU A 102 5.87 0.55 15.24
C LEU A 102 4.64 1.41 15.55
N MET A 103 4.08 2.01 14.52
CA MET A 103 2.82 2.74 14.57
C MET A 103 1.71 1.91 13.93
N THR A 104 0.77 1.44 14.75
CA THR A 104 -0.41 0.68 14.30
C THR A 104 -1.67 1.26 14.92
N GLY A 105 -2.67 1.60 14.10
CA GLY A 105 -3.93 2.18 14.58
C GLY A 105 -3.76 3.41 15.48
N GLY A 106 -2.72 4.24 15.23
CA GLY A 106 -2.40 5.42 16.03
C GLY A 106 -1.68 5.16 17.36
N THR A 107 -1.34 3.90 17.68
CA THR A 107 -0.56 3.55 18.87
C THR A 107 0.90 3.34 18.50
N LEU A 108 1.81 3.88 19.31
CA LEU A 108 3.24 3.63 19.21
C LEU A 108 3.65 2.52 20.17
N CYS A 109 4.45 1.58 19.68
CA CYS A 109 5.01 0.53 20.49
C CYS A 109 6.47 0.30 20.10
N GLU A 110 7.31 0.12 21.11
CA GLU A 110 8.74 -0.10 20.91
C GLU A 110 8.98 -1.47 20.27
N ALA A 111 9.91 -1.52 19.31
CA ALA A 111 10.38 -2.73 18.69
C ALA A 111 11.91 -2.70 18.60
N THR A 112 12.53 -3.86 18.80
CA THR A 112 13.98 -4.03 18.62
C THR A 112 14.25 -5.00 17.49
N PRO A 113 15.26 -4.72 16.64
CA PRO A 113 15.74 -5.68 15.67
C PRO A 113 16.21 -6.97 16.36
N GLY A 114 15.69 -8.09 15.90
CA GLY A 114 16.08 -9.44 16.28
C GLY A 114 16.98 -10.07 15.22
N PRO A 115 16.92 -11.41 15.06
CA PRO A 115 17.73 -12.12 14.07
C PRO A 115 17.47 -11.64 12.64
N TRP A 116 18.52 -11.66 11.82
CA TRP A 116 18.38 -11.50 10.37
C TRP A 116 17.68 -12.71 9.77
N TYR A 117 16.94 -12.48 8.69
CA TYR A 117 16.29 -13.54 7.95
C TYR A 117 16.45 -13.36 6.44
N SER A 118 16.30 -14.49 5.77
CA SER A 118 16.04 -14.62 4.34
C SER A 118 14.74 -15.41 4.18
N ASP A 119 13.86 -14.96 3.28
CA ASP A 119 12.61 -15.64 2.97
C ASP A 119 12.39 -15.68 1.45
N VAL A 120 12.34 -16.88 0.88
CA VAL A 120 12.05 -17.07 -0.55
C VAL A 120 10.54 -17.11 -0.76
N VAL A 121 10.03 -16.13 -1.51
CA VAL A 121 8.63 -16.01 -1.89
C VAL A 121 8.45 -16.43 -3.35
N ILE A 122 7.43 -17.24 -3.62
CA ILE A 122 7.17 -17.88 -4.93
C ILE A 122 5.85 -17.40 -5.56
N ASP A 123 5.24 -16.37 -4.98
CA ASP A 123 4.02 -15.75 -5.52
C ASP A 123 4.35 -14.73 -6.62
N GLY A 124 5.09 -15.17 -7.66
CA GLY A 124 5.63 -14.33 -8.73
C GLY A 124 6.99 -14.82 -9.24
N PRO A 125 7.81 -13.94 -9.87
CA PRO A 125 9.22 -14.23 -10.08
C PRO A 125 9.86 -14.60 -8.73
N ALA A 126 10.59 -15.71 -8.67
CA ALA A 126 11.23 -16.16 -7.44
C ALA A 126 12.08 -15.03 -6.85
N ASN A 127 11.72 -14.60 -5.64
CA ASN A 127 12.30 -13.43 -5.00
C ASN A 127 12.65 -13.77 -3.55
N GLU A 128 13.82 -13.34 -3.12
CA GLU A 128 14.29 -13.52 -1.75
C GLU A 128 14.18 -12.20 -1.00
N VAL A 129 13.35 -12.18 0.02
CA VAL A 129 13.17 -11.08 0.97
C VAL A 129 14.26 -11.18 2.03
N LEU A 130 14.96 -10.08 2.29
CA LEU A 130 16.03 -10.01 3.29
C LEU A 130 15.68 -8.95 4.33
N GLY A 131 15.81 -9.29 5.61
CA GLY A 131 15.42 -8.36 6.66
C GLY A 131 15.78 -8.82 8.06
N VAL A 132 15.07 -8.29 9.05
CA VAL A 132 15.16 -8.70 10.45
C VAL A 132 13.78 -9.02 11.03
N GLN A 133 13.73 -10.01 11.90
CA GLN A 133 12.57 -10.21 12.78
C GLN A 133 12.54 -9.07 13.80
N LEU A 134 11.37 -8.65 14.25
CA LEU A 134 11.22 -7.65 15.29
C LEU A 134 10.78 -8.29 16.59
N SER A 135 11.52 -8.03 17.66
CA SER A 135 11.09 -8.35 19.03
C SER A 135 10.27 -7.19 19.56
N THR A 136 9.00 -7.45 19.86
CA THR A 136 8.08 -6.40 20.32
C THR A 136 6.88 -6.96 21.07
N LYS A 137 6.26 -6.12 21.90
CA LYS A 137 4.93 -6.35 22.49
C LYS A 137 3.81 -5.70 21.68
N CYS A 138 4.13 -5.11 20.53
CA CYS A 138 3.12 -4.58 19.61
C CYS A 138 2.11 -5.68 19.30
N PRO A 139 0.79 -5.41 19.41
CA PRO A 139 -0.20 -6.36 19.00
C PRO A 139 0.01 -6.71 17.53
N VAL A 140 -0.02 -8.00 17.21
CA VAL A 140 -0.18 -8.48 15.85
C VAL A 140 -1.69 -8.50 15.61
N PRO A 141 -2.23 -7.69 14.69
CA PRO A 141 -3.67 -7.68 14.46
C PRO A 141 -4.14 -9.02 13.84
N GLY A 142 -5.44 -9.29 13.87
CA GLY A 142 -6.00 -10.62 13.58
C GLY A 142 -5.75 -11.12 12.14
N SER A 143 -5.88 -12.44 11.93
CA SER A 143 -5.40 -13.18 10.75
C SER A 143 -6.14 -12.94 9.41
N GLU A 144 -7.08 -12.00 9.32
CA GLU A 144 -7.96 -11.91 8.14
C GLU A 144 -7.37 -11.14 6.95
N GLN A 145 -6.26 -10.40 7.12
CA GLN A 145 -5.56 -9.69 6.02
C GLN A 145 -4.04 -9.59 6.28
N PRO A 146 -3.18 -9.51 5.23
CA PRO A 146 -1.78 -9.15 5.40
C PRO A 146 -1.69 -7.76 6.03
N GLN A 147 -1.03 -7.66 7.17
CA GLN A 147 -1.00 -6.43 7.95
C GLN A 147 0.36 -5.78 7.91
N GLN A 148 0.33 -4.47 7.71
CA GLN A 148 1.49 -3.60 7.65
C GLN A 148 1.43 -2.61 8.82
N ALA A 149 2.60 -2.21 9.30
CA ALA A 149 2.78 -1.12 10.25
C ALA A 149 3.81 -0.15 9.70
N LEU A 150 3.66 1.14 10.01
CA LEU A 150 4.75 2.08 9.81
C LEU A 150 5.80 1.85 10.89
N ALA A 151 7.02 1.53 10.48
CA ALA A 151 8.18 1.39 11.35
C ALA A 151 8.97 2.70 11.34
N LEU A 152 9.00 3.38 12.47
CA LEU A 152 9.64 4.68 12.65
C LEU A 152 10.97 4.48 13.38
N ALA A 153 12.08 4.69 12.67
CA ALA A 153 13.40 4.72 13.27
C ALA A 153 13.58 6.04 14.03
N ALA A 154 13.64 5.97 15.35
CA ALA A 154 13.82 7.13 16.20
C ALA A 154 14.46 6.74 17.53
N GLU A 155 15.38 7.59 18.02
CA GLU A 155 16.07 7.38 19.30
C GLU A 155 15.14 7.42 20.51
N VAL A 156 14.04 8.17 20.38
CA VAL A 156 12.96 8.33 21.36
C VAL A 156 11.63 8.14 20.66
N ALA A 157 10.58 7.78 21.41
CA ALA A 157 9.24 7.63 20.85
C ALA A 157 8.78 8.93 20.17
N PRO A 158 8.42 8.91 18.87
CA PRO A 158 7.91 10.08 18.18
C PRO A 158 6.44 10.35 18.58
N ALA A 159 6.20 10.55 19.88
CA ALA A 159 4.85 10.61 20.46
C ALA A 159 4.01 11.79 19.97
N GLY A 160 4.64 12.83 19.41
CA GLY A 160 3.96 13.95 18.75
C GLY A 160 3.66 13.71 17.26
N CYS A 161 4.01 12.53 16.73
CA CYS A 161 3.77 12.14 15.34
C CYS A 161 2.48 11.31 15.23
N VAL A 162 1.66 11.61 14.24
CA VAL A 162 0.47 10.83 13.89
C VAL A 162 0.53 10.37 12.44
N ALA A 163 0.02 9.18 12.16
CA ALA A 163 -0.26 8.73 10.81
C ALA A 163 -1.71 9.05 10.46
N ILE A 164 -1.91 9.75 9.35
CA ILE A 164 -3.23 10.08 8.80
C ILE A 164 -3.43 9.25 7.55
N SER A 165 -4.33 8.29 7.62
CA SER A 165 -4.72 7.45 6.48
C SER A 165 -5.59 8.25 5.50
N PRO A 166 -5.53 7.93 4.19
CA PRO A 166 -6.43 8.54 3.21
C PRO A 166 -7.88 8.15 3.49
N ARG A 167 -8.80 9.08 3.23
CA ARG A 167 -10.25 8.83 3.25
C ARG A 167 -10.84 9.02 1.86
N PRO A 168 -11.81 8.20 1.43
CA PRO A 168 -12.52 8.45 0.18
C PRO A 168 -13.22 9.81 0.20
N VAL A 169 -13.10 10.60 -0.87
CA VAL A 169 -13.74 11.94 -0.99
C VAL A 169 -14.53 12.15 -2.26
N ALA A 170 -14.20 11.42 -3.33
CA ALA A 170 -14.94 11.47 -4.57
C ALA A 170 -14.86 10.13 -5.31
N GLY A 171 -15.84 9.89 -6.18
CA GLY A 171 -15.83 8.69 -7.01
C GLY A 171 -17.01 8.61 -7.96
N ARG A 172 -16.77 7.92 -9.07
CA ARG A 172 -17.76 7.37 -9.99
C ARG A 172 -17.22 6.01 -10.39
N VAL A 173 -17.82 4.96 -9.85
CA VAL A 173 -17.37 3.58 -10.04
C VAL A 173 -18.54 2.71 -10.48
N GLY A 174 -18.24 1.58 -11.10
CA GLY A 174 -19.23 0.53 -11.31
C GLY A 174 -19.14 -0.56 -10.26
N GLU A 175 -20.14 -1.43 -10.28
CA GLU A 175 -20.21 -2.66 -9.51
C GLU A 175 -20.62 -3.83 -10.39
N GLU A 176 -20.24 -5.03 -9.98
CA GLU A 176 -20.70 -6.27 -10.59
C GLU A 176 -21.76 -6.91 -9.71
N GLN A 177 -22.96 -7.11 -10.25
CA GLN A 177 -24.07 -7.73 -9.56
C GLN A 177 -24.68 -8.82 -10.44
N GLY A 178 -24.68 -10.07 -9.94
CA GLY A 178 -25.24 -11.21 -10.66
C GLY A 178 -24.56 -11.49 -12.02
N GLY A 179 -23.24 -11.28 -12.10
CA GLY A 179 -22.47 -11.46 -13.34
C GLY A 179 -22.70 -10.37 -14.39
N ARG A 180 -23.28 -9.23 -13.99
CA ARG A 180 -23.44 -8.05 -14.84
C ARG A 180 -22.79 -6.85 -14.20
N TRP A 181 -21.94 -6.17 -14.97
CA TRP A 181 -21.39 -4.90 -14.54
C TRP A 181 -22.36 -3.75 -14.82
N SER A 182 -22.45 -2.81 -13.90
CA SER A 182 -23.23 -1.58 -14.08
C SER A 182 -22.59 -0.41 -13.35
N LEU A 183 -22.86 0.81 -13.82
CA LEU A 183 -22.41 2.02 -13.17
C LEU A 183 -23.26 2.29 -11.91
N LEU A 184 -22.61 2.63 -10.79
CA LEU A 184 -23.36 3.09 -9.62
C LEU A 184 -24.01 4.44 -9.91
N PRO A 185 -25.28 4.64 -9.52
CA PRO A 185 -25.99 5.90 -9.76
C PRO A 185 -25.41 7.06 -8.94
N GLN A 186 -24.74 6.74 -7.83
CA GLN A 186 -24.12 7.73 -6.95
C GLN A 186 -22.75 8.08 -7.49
N SER A 187 -22.58 9.34 -7.91
CA SER A 187 -21.29 9.92 -8.20
C SER A 187 -21.05 11.13 -7.32
N THR A 188 -19.82 11.29 -6.89
CA THR A 188 -19.37 12.48 -6.14
C THR A 188 -18.36 13.22 -7.01
N ARG A 189 -18.52 14.55 -7.08
CA ARG A 189 -17.68 15.40 -7.93
C ARG A 189 -16.21 15.32 -7.49
N MET A 190 -15.31 15.21 -8.45
CA MET A 190 -13.87 15.28 -8.25
C MET A 190 -13.46 16.63 -7.62
N PRO A 191 -12.52 16.68 -6.66
CA PRO A 191 -11.99 17.93 -6.15
C PRO A 191 -11.39 18.78 -7.28
N PRO A 192 -11.65 20.11 -7.36
CA PRO A 192 -11.15 20.94 -8.48
C PRO A 192 -9.63 20.93 -8.65
N ALA A 193 -8.88 20.84 -7.55
CA ALA A 193 -7.42 20.74 -7.60
C ALA A 193 -6.94 19.44 -8.26
N VAL A 194 -7.68 18.35 -8.06
CA VAL A 194 -7.40 17.05 -8.66
C VAL A 194 -7.83 17.07 -10.14
N GLU A 195 -9.03 17.55 -10.44
CA GLU A 195 -9.57 17.68 -11.80
C GLU A 195 -8.63 18.51 -12.71
N ALA A 196 -8.01 19.56 -12.19
CA ALA A 196 -7.07 20.40 -12.93
C ALA A 196 -5.71 19.72 -13.20
N ALA A 197 -5.32 18.71 -12.41
CA ALA A 197 -4.03 18.04 -12.50
C ALA A 197 -4.06 16.75 -13.35
N LEU A 198 -5.26 16.29 -13.72
CA LEU A 198 -5.45 15.06 -14.49
C LEU A 198 -5.54 15.34 -15.99
N PRO A 199 -5.12 14.38 -16.83
CA PRO A 199 -5.25 14.53 -18.28
C PRO A 199 -6.72 14.68 -18.68
N LYS A 200 -6.98 15.68 -19.53
CA LYS A 200 -8.27 15.84 -20.17
C LYS A 200 -8.32 14.91 -21.38
N LYS A 201 -8.92 13.75 -21.20
CA LYS A 201 -9.19 12.83 -22.30
C LYS A 201 -10.66 12.88 -22.67
N ASP A 202 -10.92 13.19 -23.93
CA ASP A 202 -12.27 13.15 -24.49
C ASP A 202 -12.66 11.70 -24.71
N CYS A 203 -13.50 11.14 -23.84
CA CYS A 203 -14.13 9.86 -24.07
C CYS A 203 -15.56 10.09 -24.56
N ALA A 204 -15.74 10.06 -25.88
CA ALA A 204 -17.06 10.14 -26.48
C ALA A 204 -17.79 8.80 -26.37
N ALA A 205 -19.12 8.85 -26.25
CA ALA A 205 -19.95 7.66 -26.19
C ALA A 205 -19.66 6.70 -27.38
N PRO A 206 -19.65 5.37 -27.16
CA PRO A 206 -20.06 4.67 -25.94
C PRO A 206 -18.85 4.40 -25.00
N CYS A 207 -18.56 5.37 -24.13
CA CYS A 207 -17.48 5.31 -23.18
C CYS A 207 -17.93 5.88 -21.84
N GLU A 208 -17.50 5.24 -20.76
CA GLU A 208 -17.69 5.67 -19.40
C GLU A 208 -16.34 6.11 -18.80
N THR A 209 -16.31 7.28 -18.18
CA THR A 209 -15.16 7.71 -17.37
C THR A 209 -15.43 7.40 -15.91
N LEU A 210 -14.61 6.54 -15.33
CA LEU A 210 -14.64 6.13 -13.94
C LEU A 210 -13.51 6.83 -13.19
N TRP A 211 -13.73 7.12 -11.90
CA TRP A 211 -12.69 7.64 -11.03
C TRP A 211 -12.92 7.28 -9.57
N THR A 212 -11.83 7.25 -8.81
CA THR A 212 -11.84 7.29 -7.35
C THR A 212 -10.82 8.31 -6.87
N VAL A 213 -11.18 9.04 -5.81
CA VAL A 213 -10.26 9.95 -5.14
C VAL A 213 -10.31 9.70 -3.66
N ALA A 214 -9.17 9.36 -3.08
CA ALA A 214 -8.95 9.40 -1.64
C ALA A 214 -8.07 10.60 -1.29
N GLN A 215 -8.22 11.15 -0.08
CA GLN A 215 -7.55 12.38 0.33
C GLN A 215 -7.02 12.25 1.75
N VAL A 216 -5.87 12.87 2.01
CA VAL A 216 -5.39 13.14 3.36
C VAL A 216 -5.50 14.64 3.64
N ASP A 217 -6.15 14.97 4.76
CA ASP A 217 -6.26 16.33 5.27
C ASP A 217 -5.40 16.52 6.50
N PHE A 218 -4.82 17.70 6.63
CA PHE A 218 -4.18 18.15 7.87
C PHE A 218 -4.64 19.58 8.19
N ALA A 219 -5.04 19.81 9.45
CA ALA A 219 -5.56 21.10 9.91
C ALA A 219 -6.67 21.69 8.99
N GLY A 220 -7.57 20.82 8.50
CA GLY A 220 -8.68 21.19 7.63
C GLY A 220 -8.30 21.53 6.19
N LYS A 221 -7.06 21.24 5.76
CA LYS A 221 -6.58 21.47 4.39
C LYS A 221 -6.12 20.16 3.74
N PRO A 222 -6.41 19.94 2.46
CA PRO A 222 -5.88 18.80 1.71
C PRO A 222 -4.35 18.88 1.59
N ILE A 223 -3.68 17.76 1.84
CA ILE A 223 -2.23 17.61 1.72
C ILE A 223 -1.87 16.71 0.52
N ALA A 224 -2.59 15.61 0.37
CA ALA A 224 -2.34 14.65 -0.70
C ALA A 224 -3.65 13.98 -1.14
N TRP A 225 -3.64 13.49 -2.39
CA TRP A 225 -4.72 12.72 -2.97
C TRP A 225 -4.18 11.45 -3.63
N ASP A 226 -4.87 10.34 -3.43
CA ASP A 226 -4.71 9.15 -4.27
C ASP A 226 -5.80 9.17 -5.33
N VAL A 227 -5.42 8.96 -6.59
CA VAL A 227 -6.32 9.07 -7.73
C VAL A 227 -6.17 7.84 -8.61
N ALA A 228 -7.30 7.23 -8.94
CA ALA A 228 -7.42 6.33 -10.07
C ALA A 228 -8.49 6.85 -11.02
N MET A 229 -8.20 6.77 -12.32
CA MET A 229 -9.10 7.08 -13.42
C MET A 229 -9.08 5.93 -14.42
N GLU A 230 -10.23 5.64 -15.00
CA GLU A 230 -10.34 4.67 -16.08
C GLU A 230 -11.34 5.16 -17.13
N TRP A 231 -10.94 5.10 -18.40
CA TRP A 231 -11.81 5.30 -19.55
C TRP A 231 -12.19 3.95 -20.11
N LEU A 232 -13.45 3.57 -19.93
CA LEU A 232 -14.00 2.26 -20.27
C LEU A 232 -14.84 2.37 -21.54
N HIS A 233 -14.41 1.73 -22.62
CA HIS A 233 -15.15 1.66 -23.88
C HIS A 233 -16.21 0.56 -23.80
N VAL A 234 -17.45 0.98 -23.57
CA VAL A 234 -18.60 0.08 -23.45
C VAL A 234 -19.08 -0.28 -24.85
N ASP A 235 -18.97 -1.55 -25.24
CA ASP A 235 -19.54 -2.02 -26.50
C ASP A 235 -20.86 -2.76 -26.23
N PRO A 236 -22.03 -2.19 -26.56
CA PRO A 236 -23.32 -2.86 -26.38
C PRO A 236 -23.47 -4.15 -27.21
N ALA A 237 -22.70 -4.30 -28.29
CA ALA A 237 -22.67 -5.52 -29.09
C ALA A 237 -21.81 -6.61 -28.43
N GLN A 238 -20.99 -6.26 -27.44
CA GLN A 238 -20.20 -7.18 -26.66
C GLN A 238 -20.84 -7.39 -25.27
N PRO A 239 -21.63 -8.47 -25.07
CA PRO A 239 -22.32 -8.71 -23.80
C PRO A 239 -21.35 -9.06 -22.66
N ASP A 240 -20.13 -9.47 -22.99
CA ASP A 240 -19.09 -9.75 -22.02
C ASP A 240 -18.30 -8.48 -21.68
N ALA A 241 -18.64 -7.87 -20.54
CA ALA A 241 -18.00 -6.65 -20.05
C ALA A 241 -16.50 -6.81 -19.79
N CYS A 242 -16.01 -8.05 -19.68
CA CYS A 242 -14.60 -8.37 -19.54
C CYS A 242 -13.76 -8.04 -20.78
N GLN A 243 -14.40 -7.96 -21.95
CA GLN A 243 -13.72 -7.67 -23.21
C GLN A 243 -13.77 -6.20 -23.59
N TRP A 244 -14.38 -5.35 -22.76
CA TRP A 244 -14.40 -3.92 -22.99
C TRP A 244 -12.99 -3.34 -22.84
N ALA A 245 -12.59 -2.56 -23.84
CA ALA A 245 -11.29 -1.89 -23.81
C ALA A 245 -11.29 -0.84 -22.71
N SER A 246 -10.19 -0.74 -21.98
CA SER A 246 -10.00 0.24 -20.92
C SER A 246 -8.62 0.87 -21.02
N GLU A 247 -8.53 2.14 -20.65
CA GLU A 247 -7.27 2.83 -20.41
C GLU A 247 -7.33 3.45 -19.02
N GLY A 248 -6.25 3.30 -18.25
CA GLY A 248 -6.14 3.84 -16.90
C GLY A 248 -5.12 4.97 -16.81
N ASP A 249 -5.39 5.94 -15.94
CA ASP A 249 -4.38 6.85 -15.40
C ASP A 249 -4.58 6.96 -13.88
N GLY A 250 -3.57 7.42 -13.18
CA GLY A 250 -3.65 7.64 -11.75
C GLY A 250 -2.32 7.94 -11.12
N GLY A 251 -2.34 8.09 -9.82
CA GLY A 251 -1.15 8.37 -9.03
C GLY A 251 -1.48 9.20 -7.80
N VAL A 252 -0.44 9.51 -7.06
CA VAL A 252 -0.56 10.39 -5.90
C VAL A 252 -0.24 11.82 -6.31
N LEU A 253 -1.11 12.73 -5.89
CA LEU A 253 -0.94 14.16 -6.04
C LEU A 253 -0.66 14.77 -4.66
N VAL A 254 0.23 15.75 -4.58
CA VAL A 254 0.48 16.55 -3.36
C VAL A 254 0.09 18.01 -3.58
N ALA A 255 -0.44 18.64 -2.53
CA ALA A 255 -0.74 20.06 -2.55
C ALA A 255 0.55 20.89 -2.61
N SER A 256 0.60 21.85 -3.53
CA SER A 256 1.68 22.83 -3.65
C SER A 256 1.11 24.25 -3.81
N PRO A 257 1.92 25.30 -3.65
CA PRO A 257 1.49 26.67 -3.96
C PRO A 257 0.99 26.87 -5.40
N ALA A 258 1.46 26.05 -6.34
CA ALA A 258 1.07 26.11 -7.76
C ALA A 258 -0.18 25.26 -8.08
N GLY A 259 -0.76 24.56 -7.09
CA GLY A 259 -1.84 23.59 -7.27
C GLY A 259 -1.42 22.17 -6.90
N ALA A 260 -2.25 21.19 -7.21
CA ALA A 260 -1.89 19.78 -6.99
C ALA A 260 -0.83 19.34 -8.01
N VAL A 261 0.22 18.68 -7.54
CA VAL A 261 1.34 18.23 -8.36
C VAL A 261 1.48 16.72 -8.21
N ARG A 262 1.65 16.01 -9.33
CA ARG A 262 1.89 14.57 -9.32
C ARG A 262 3.22 14.27 -8.64
N VAL A 263 3.23 13.34 -7.70
CA VAL A 263 4.45 12.82 -7.11
C VAL A 263 5.15 12.00 -8.19
N ALA A 264 6.38 12.39 -8.51
CA ALA A 264 7.25 11.61 -9.38
C ALA A 264 7.74 10.41 -8.57
N ASP A 265 7.42 9.21 -9.04
CA ASP A 265 7.91 7.96 -8.48
C ASP A 265 8.70 7.20 -9.55
N ASP A 266 9.76 7.86 -10.04
CA ASP A 266 10.58 7.41 -11.16
C ASP A 266 11.33 6.09 -10.89
N HIS A 267 11.24 5.59 -9.65
CA HIS A 267 11.90 4.39 -9.17
C HIS A 267 10.92 3.23 -8.92
N ALA A 268 9.61 3.50 -8.89
CA ALA A 268 8.63 2.44 -8.68
C ALA A 268 8.43 1.64 -9.97
N VAL A 269 8.45 0.31 -9.83
CA VAL A 269 8.14 -0.60 -10.94
C VAL A 269 6.62 -0.71 -11.10
N SER A 270 5.88 -0.39 -10.04
CA SER A 270 4.43 -0.51 -9.96
C SER A 270 3.79 0.77 -9.44
N PRO A 271 2.52 1.03 -9.81
CA PRO A 271 1.81 2.21 -9.32
C PRO A 271 1.61 2.14 -7.80
N LEU A 272 2.37 2.92 -7.03
CA LEU A 272 2.16 3.02 -5.58
C LEU A 272 0.90 3.83 -5.23
N HIS A 273 0.31 3.49 -4.09
CA HIS A 273 -0.89 4.11 -3.53
C HIS A 273 -0.57 4.94 -2.31
N LEU A 274 -1.42 5.92 -1.98
CA LEU A 274 -1.24 6.72 -0.77
C LEU A 274 -1.55 5.85 0.46
N GLY A 275 -0.53 5.42 1.21
CA GLY A 275 -0.73 4.66 2.44
C GLY A 275 -1.06 5.57 3.62
N ALA A 276 -0.24 6.61 3.83
CA ALA A 276 -0.42 7.57 4.92
C ALA A 276 0.33 8.89 4.68
N VAL A 277 -0.02 9.91 5.46
CA VAL A 277 0.84 11.06 5.75
C VAL A 277 1.19 11.06 7.23
N LEU A 278 2.48 11.13 7.55
CA LEU A 278 2.93 11.43 8.90
C LEU A 278 2.91 12.93 9.12
N ALA A 279 2.30 13.37 10.22
CA ALA A 279 2.20 14.76 10.58
C ALA A 279 2.47 14.98 12.07
N ASP A 280 3.00 16.15 12.38
CA ASP A 280 3.19 16.66 13.74
C ASP A 280 2.64 18.09 13.83
N ARG A 281 2.91 18.78 14.94
CA ARG A 281 2.40 20.14 15.17
C ARG A 281 2.93 21.19 14.19
N ALA A 282 4.09 20.93 13.59
CA ALA A 282 4.67 21.80 12.59
C ALA A 282 4.10 21.53 11.19
N GLY A 283 3.32 20.46 11.00
CA GLY A 283 2.63 20.16 9.75
C GLY A 283 2.79 18.71 9.28
N ALA A 284 2.33 18.46 8.05
CA ALA A 284 2.65 17.23 7.33
C ALA A 284 4.16 17.14 7.04
N LYS A 285 4.76 15.99 7.29
CA LYS A 285 6.21 15.75 7.21
C LYS A 285 6.60 14.69 6.21
N VAL A 286 5.94 13.54 6.25
CA VAL A 286 6.30 12.39 5.42
C VAL A 286 5.08 11.91 4.65
N LEU A 287 5.22 11.75 3.35
CA LEU A 287 4.27 11.01 2.52
C LEU A 287 4.74 9.57 2.42
N VAL A 288 3.86 8.61 2.72
CA VAL A 288 4.12 7.18 2.55
C VAL A 288 3.29 6.68 1.38
N LEU A 289 3.97 6.19 0.36
CA LEU A 289 3.37 5.47 -0.75
C LEU A 289 3.67 3.99 -0.62
N GLU A 290 2.68 3.15 -0.85
CA GLU A 290 2.81 1.71 -0.66
C GLU A 290 2.07 0.92 -1.73
N HIS A 291 2.56 -0.29 -1.95
CA HIS A 291 1.91 -1.36 -2.68
C HIS A 291 2.30 -2.68 -2.00
N ILE A 292 1.65 -3.78 -2.37
CA ILE A 292 2.08 -5.13 -1.97
C ILE A 292 3.58 -5.30 -2.33
N GLY A 293 4.41 -5.44 -1.30
CA GLY A 293 5.83 -5.71 -1.49
C GLY A 293 6.70 -4.51 -1.82
N GLU A 294 6.16 -3.29 -1.88
CA GLU A 294 6.90 -2.09 -2.30
C GLU A 294 6.44 -0.84 -1.55
N TYR A 295 7.37 0.04 -1.18
CA TYR A 295 7.03 1.34 -0.61
C TYR A 295 8.04 2.41 -1.00
N SER A 296 7.57 3.65 -0.98
CA SER A 296 8.37 4.87 -1.10
C SER A 296 7.96 5.86 0.00
N THR A 297 8.94 6.56 0.58
CA THR A 297 8.69 7.65 1.53
C THR A 297 9.28 8.94 0.99
N PHE A 298 8.54 10.04 1.14
CA PHE A 298 8.95 11.34 0.65
C PHE A 298 8.92 12.36 1.77
N ASP A 299 9.95 13.21 1.84
CA ASP A 299 9.90 14.41 2.66
C ASP A 299 8.94 15.41 1.99
N LEU A 300 7.97 15.90 2.76
CA LEU A 300 7.03 16.93 2.34
C LEU A 300 7.57 18.31 2.71
N GLY A 301 7.72 19.18 1.69
CA GLY A 301 8.17 20.55 1.87
C GLY A 301 7.42 21.53 0.97
N ALA A 302 7.79 22.82 1.06
CA ALA A 302 7.16 23.87 0.26
C ALA A 302 7.31 23.68 -1.26
N ALA A 303 8.38 22.98 -1.68
CA ALA A 303 8.65 22.67 -3.08
C ALA A 303 7.94 21.39 -3.59
N GLY A 304 7.16 20.71 -2.75
CA GLY A 304 6.50 19.44 -3.06
C GLY A 304 7.08 18.26 -2.27
N ALA A 305 6.91 17.05 -2.82
CA ALA A 305 7.40 15.80 -2.25
C ALA A 305 8.77 15.44 -2.83
N LYS A 306 9.74 15.12 -1.97
CA LYS A 306 11.08 14.66 -2.39
C LYS A 306 11.31 13.23 -1.91
N LEU A 307 11.65 12.33 -2.83
CA LEU A 307 11.94 10.94 -2.49
C LEU A 307 13.10 10.87 -1.48
N ALA A 308 12.87 10.19 -0.37
CA ALA A 308 13.86 9.97 0.68
C ALA A 308 14.26 8.50 0.79
N ARG A 309 13.30 7.59 0.57
CA ARG A 309 13.52 6.15 0.60
C ARG A 309 12.59 5.44 -0.36
N HIS A 310 13.11 4.39 -0.98
CA HIS A 310 12.35 3.43 -1.75
C HIS A 310 12.84 2.02 -1.38
N LEU A 311 11.91 1.09 -1.18
CA LEU A 311 12.23 -0.32 -1.00
C LEU A 311 11.16 -1.17 -1.66
N ARG A 312 11.60 -2.04 -2.57
CA ARG A 312 10.85 -3.21 -3.01
C ARG A 312 11.38 -4.43 -2.30
N TRP A 313 10.55 -5.11 -1.52
CA TRP A 313 10.93 -6.34 -0.83
C TRP A 313 10.26 -7.57 -1.42
N VAL A 314 9.04 -7.47 -1.98
CA VAL A 314 8.39 -8.54 -2.75
C VAL A 314 8.10 -8.06 -4.16
N VAL A 315 8.31 -8.95 -5.14
CA VAL A 315 7.87 -8.74 -6.53
C VAL A 315 6.68 -9.67 -6.76
N PRO A 316 5.45 -9.23 -6.47
CA PRO A 316 4.28 -10.04 -6.79
C PRO A 316 4.13 -10.27 -8.29
N ASN A 317 3.29 -11.24 -8.66
CA ASN A 317 2.93 -11.47 -10.06
C ASN A 317 2.24 -10.23 -10.68
N GLU A 318 2.30 -10.10 -12.01
CA GLU A 318 1.68 -8.97 -12.73
C GLU A 318 0.16 -8.86 -12.48
N GLU A 319 -0.50 -9.99 -12.20
CA GLU A 319 -1.94 -10.07 -11.91
C GLU A 319 -2.32 -9.32 -10.64
N LEU A 320 -1.46 -9.35 -9.60
CA LEU A 320 -1.70 -8.60 -8.36
C LEU A 320 -1.64 -7.08 -8.57
N TYR A 321 -0.90 -6.59 -9.56
CA TYR A 321 -0.87 -5.15 -9.90
C TYR A 321 -2.00 -4.73 -10.83
N ALA A 322 -2.44 -5.62 -11.72
CA ALA A 322 -3.44 -5.32 -12.75
C ALA A 322 -4.84 -4.97 -12.16
N GLY A 323 -5.11 -5.38 -10.92
CA GLY A 323 -6.37 -5.12 -10.22
C GLY A 323 -6.45 -3.79 -9.46
N ASP A 324 -5.33 -3.26 -8.97
CA ASP A 324 -5.33 -2.26 -7.89
C ASP A 324 -5.86 -0.88 -8.33
N ARG A 325 -5.74 -0.55 -9.61
CA ARG A 325 -6.33 0.68 -10.20
C ARG A 325 -7.49 0.43 -11.14
N LYS A 326 -7.90 -0.83 -11.34
CA LYS A 326 -9.03 -1.14 -12.21
C LYS A 326 -10.35 -0.77 -11.52
N LEU A 327 -11.07 0.17 -12.11
CA LEU A 327 -12.38 0.65 -11.67
C LEU A 327 -13.52 -0.05 -12.41
N GLY A 328 -13.27 -0.49 -13.65
CA GLY A 328 -14.17 -1.25 -14.49
C GLY A 328 -14.29 -2.73 -14.08
N PRO A 329 -14.94 -3.56 -14.92
CA PRO A 329 -15.10 -5.00 -14.70
C PRO A 329 -13.75 -5.68 -14.46
N TYR A 330 -13.62 -6.41 -13.36
CA TYR A 330 -12.45 -7.25 -13.09
C TYR A 330 -12.84 -8.69 -13.34
N CYS A 331 -12.17 -9.33 -14.29
CA CYS A 331 -12.59 -10.63 -14.78
C CYS A 331 -11.63 -11.76 -14.49
N GLY A 332 -10.56 -11.47 -13.74
CA GLY A 332 -9.50 -12.43 -13.45
C GLY A 332 -8.90 -13.09 -14.71
N PRO A 333 -7.99 -14.04 -14.53
CA PRO A 333 -7.87 -15.21 -15.38
C PRO A 333 -8.99 -16.24 -15.13
#